data_AF-A0A1T1BXK2-F1
#
_entry.id   AF-A0A1T1BXK2-F1
#
_cell.length_a   1.000
_cell.length_b   1.000
_cell.length_c   1.000
_cell.angle_alpha   90.00
_cell.angle_beta   90.00
_cell.angle_gamma   90.00
#
_symmetry.space_group_name_H-M   'P 1'
#
loop_
_entity.id
_entity.type
_entity.pdbx_description
1 polymer ?
#
loop_
_entity_poly.entity_id
_entity_poly.type
_entity_poly.pdbx_seq_one_letter_code
_entity_poly.pdbx_strand_id
1 'polypeptide(L)'
;MEKEEFKYHVEAKNLKANDSGLKRRYISTGIDNFLKGGKYFECEGFLVGYILEGTVDNCVEGINKLLQKDERVAERINNNFFSTHNGKELFHLFLDFVKL
;
A
#
# COMPACT_ATOMS: atom_id res chain seq x y z
N MET A 1 -8.22 5.70 32.15
CA MET A 1 -8.49 4.54 31.28
C MET A 1 -7.79 4.84 29.97
N GLU A 2 -6.57 4.32 29.80
CA GLU A 2 -5.91 4.37 28.49
C GLU A 2 -6.84 3.69 27.49
N LYS A 3 -7.16 4.36 26.39
CA LYS A 3 -7.84 3.70 25.28
C LYS A 3 -6.91 2.56 24.88
N GLU A 4 -7.43 1.33 24.83
CA GLU A 4 -6.79 0.26 24.07
C GLU A 4 -6.78 0.73 22.60
N GLU A 5 -5.80 1.55 22.24
CA GLU A 5 -5.55 1.90 20.85
C GLU A 5 -5.26 0.59 20.14
N PHE A 6 -6.05 0.32 19.10
CA PHE A 6 -5.93 -0.86 18.27
C PHE A 6 -4.49 -0.94 17.75
N LYS A 7 -3.65 -1.72 18.43
CA LYS A 7 -2.23 -1.92 18.12
C LYS A 7 -2.02 -2.28 16.66
N TYR A 8 -3.03 -2.90 16.04
CA TYR A 8 -3.02 -3.35 14.65
C TYR A 8 -4.09 -2.65 13.82
N HIS A 9 -3.70 -2.13 12.66
CA HIS A 9 -4.60 -1.52 11.69
C HIS A 9 -4.49 -2.20 10.31
N VAL A 10 -5.62 -2.33 9.63
CA VAL A 10 -5.68 -2.79 8.25
C VAL A 10 -6.38 -1.72 7.43
N GLU A 11 -5.65 -1.16 6.48
CA GLU A 11 -6.25 -0.29 5.46
C GLU A 11 -6.39 -1.07 4.16
N ALA A 12 -7.47 -0.81 3.41
CA ALA A 12 -7.71 -1.48 2.14
C ALA A 12 -8.00 -0.46 1.03
N LYS A 13 -7.55 -0.79 -0.19
CA LYS A 13 -7.73 0.03 -1.38
C LYS A 13 -8.09 -0.84 -2.58
N ASN A 14 -8.94 -0.31 -3.44
CA ASN A 14 -9.20 -0.92 -4.74
C ASN A 14 -8.06 -0.60 -5.70
N LEU A 15 -7.71 -1.55 -6.55
CA LEU A 15 -6.67 -1.44 -7.57
C LEU A 15 -7.18 -1.96 -8.91
N LYS A 16 -6.83 -1.24 -9.97
CA LYS A 16 -7.05 -1.64 -11.37
C LYS A 16 -5.78 -1.37 -12.16
N ALA A 17 -5.38 -2.29 -13.03
CA ALA A 17 -4.15 -2.18 -13.81
C ALA A 17 -4.10 -0.89 -14.65
N ASN A 18 -5.22 -0.45 -15.25
CA ASN A 18 -5.26 0.76 -16.09
C ASN A 18 -5.76 2.03 -15.38
N ASP A 19 -5.94 2.02 -14.06
CA ASP A 19 -6.36 3.20 -13.30
C ASP A 19 -5.20 3.78 -12.47
N SER A 20 -4.59 4.86 -12.94
CA SER A 20 -3.51 5.53 -12.19
C SER A 20 -4.02 6.24 -10.93
N GLY A 21 -5.27 6.68 -10.90
CA GLY A 21 -5.87 7.34 -9.73
C GLY A 21 -5.99 6.41 -8.54
N LEU A 22 -6.41 5.16 -8.77
CA LEU A 22 -6.45 4.13 -7.74
C LEU A 22 -5.06 3.79 -7.19
N LYS A 23 -4.05 3.68 -8.06
CA LYS A 23 -2.66 3.46 -7.62
C LYS A 23 -2.11 4.64 -6.84
N ARG A 24 -2.43 5.87 -7.26
CA ARG A 24 -2.09 7.10 -6.51
C ARG A 24 -2.72 7.08 -5.12
N ARG A 25 -3.99 6.69 -4.99
CA ARG A 25 -4.65 6.55 -3.68
C ARG A 25 -4.02 5.46 -2.82
N TYR A 26 -3.54 4.37 -3.42
CA TYR A 26 -2.81 3.31 -2.73
C TYR A 26 -1.55 3.86 -2.05
N ILE A 27 -0.86 4.78 -2.71
CA ILE A 27 0.30 5.48 -2.15
C ILE A 27 -0.16 6.55 -1.14
N SER A 28 -0.84 7.60 -1.61
CA SER A 28 -1.07 8.84 -0.86
C SER A 28 -1.98 8.72 0.35
N THR A 29 -2.85 7.71 0.36
CA THR A 29 -3.79 7.46 1.46
C THR A 29 -3.73 6.03 1.94
N GLY A 30 -2.79 5.22 1.48
CA GLY A 30 -2.58 3.86 1.96
C GLY A 30 -1.22 3.78 2.62
N ILE A 31 -0.16 3.77 1.81
CA ILE A 31 1.23 3.79 2.28
C ILE A 31 1.47 4.97 3.21
N ASP A 32 1.17 6.20 2.75
CA ASP A 32 1.53 7.42 3.48
C ASP A 32 0.80 7.54 4.83
N ASN A 33 -0.36 6.88 4.99
CA ASN A 33 -1.04 6.83 6.29
C ASN A 33 -0.24 6.05 7.34
N PHE A 34 0.59 5.08 6.96
CA PHE A 34 1.45 4.34 7.90
C PHE A 34 2.80 5.02 8.17
N LEU A 35 3.11 6.10 7.46
CA LEU A 35 4.37 6.84 7.58
C LEU A 35 4.27 8.01 8.56
N LYS A 36 5.40 8.65 8.85
CA LYS A 36 5.47 9.78 9.79
C LYS A 36 4.54 10.91 9.36
N GLY A 37 3.65 11.32 10.26
CA GLY A 37 2.61 12.32 10.00
C GLY A 37 1.32 11.74 9.40
N GLY A 38 1.30 10.44 9.09
CA GLY A 38 0.12 9.69 8.66
C GLY A 38 -0.76 9.24 9.82
N LYS A 39 -2.01 8.90 9.49
CA LYS A 39 -3.07 8.55 10.46
C LYS A 39 -2.76 7.29 11.31
N TYR A 40 -1.95 6.37 10.77
CA TYR A 40 -1.62 5.07 11.36
C TYR A 40 -0.12 4.93 11.62
N PHE A 41 0.59 6.05 11.83
CA PHE A 41 2.03 6.05 12.08
C PHE A 41 2.42 5.21 13.30
N GLU A 42 1.69 5.36 14.40
CA GLU A 42 1.91 4.64 15.67
C GLU A 42 1.26 3.24 15.68
N CYS A 43 0.62 2.84 14.58
CA CYS A 43 0.02 1.51 14.45
C CYS A 43 0.99 0.54 13.76
N GLU A 44 0.95 -0.70 14.23
CA GLU A 44 1.41 -1.85 13.45
C GLU A 44 0.30 -2.23 12.46
N GLY A 45 0.63 -2.80 11.30
CA GLY A 45 -0.41 -3.09 10.31
C GLY A 45 0.08 -3.48 8.94
N PHE A 46 -0.88 -3.66 8.03
CA PHE A 46 -0.61 -3.96 6.63
C PHE A 46 -1.65 -3.30 5.72
N LEU A 47 -1.27 -3.14 4.45
CA LEU A 47 -2.10 -2.51 3.44
C LEU A 47 -2.64 -3.56 2.47
N VAL A 48 -3.97 -3.64 2.35
CA VAL A 48 -4.66 -4.55 1.44
C VAL A 48 -4.92 -3.86 0.10
N GLY A 49 -4.59 -4.55 -0.99
CA GLY A 49 -4.97 -4.17 -2.35
C GLY A 49 -5.97 -5.15 -2.94
N TYR A 50 -7.22 -4.73 -3.14
CA TYR A 50 -8.22 -5.50 -3.88
C TYR A 50 -8.01 -5.29 -5.37
N ILE A 51 -7.54 -6.32 -6.08
CA ILE A 51 -7.34 -6.26 -7.53
C ILE A 51 -8.68 -6.50 -8.22
N LEU A 52 -9.16 -5.47 -8.92
CA LEU A 52 -10.45 -5.47 -9.63
C LEU A 52 -10.29 -5.47 -11.16
N GLU A 53 -9.07 -5.29 -11.66
CA GLU A 53 -8.75 -5.35 -13.10
C GLU A 53 -7.25 -5.63 -13.29
N GLY A 54 -6.90 -6.54 -14.20
CA GLY A 54 -5.51 -6.90 -14.53
C GLY A 54 -4.94 -7.98 -13.61
N THR A 55 -3.65 -7.91 -13.31
CA THR A 55 -2.97 -8.84 -12.39
C THR A 55 -2.34 -8.09 -11.22
N VAL A 56 -2.01 -8.81 -10.15
CA VAL A 56 -1.21 -8.29 -9.03
C VAL A 56 0.07 -7.62 -9.55
N ASP A 57 0.81 -8.31 -10.43
CA ASP A 57 2.06 -7.81 -11.00
C ASP A 57 1.87 -6.49 -11.76
N ASN A 58 0.84 -6.39 -12.61
CA ASN A 58 0.55 -5.14 -13.32
C ASN A 58 0.25 -3.98 -12.36
N CYS A 59 -0.50 -4.26 -11.27
CA CYS A 59 -0.81 -3.25 -10.27
C CYS A 59 0.43 -2.81 -9.47
N VAL A 60 1.25 -3.77 -9.03
CA VAL A 60 2.50 -3.51 -8.29
C VAL A 60 3.51 -2.77 -9.17
N GLU A 61 3.70 -3.18 -10.42
CA GLU A 61 4.56 -2.49 -11.38
C GLU A 61 4.09 -1.05 -11.58
N GLY A 62 2.78 -0.84 -11.73
CA GLY A 62 2.19 0.49 -11.84
C GLY A 62 2.42 1.36 -10.59
N ILE A 63 2.29 0.81 -9.39
CA ILE A 63 2.59 1.51 -8.13
C ILE A 63 4.07 1.89 -8.08
N ASN A 64 4.96 0.95 -8.37
CA ASN A 64 6.41 1.17 -8.36
C ASN A 64 6.85 2.22 -9.39
N LYS A 65 6.24 2.26 -10.58
CA LYS A 65 6.46 3.33 -11.57
C LYS A 65 6.06 4.71 -11.04
N LEU A 66 4.97 4.80 -10.27
CA LEU A 66 4.54 6.06 -9.65
C LEU A 66 5.49 6.48 -8.52
N LEU A 67 5.92 5.55 -7.67
CA LEU A 67 6.92 5.82 -6.64
C LEU A 67 8.25 6.30 -7.26
N GLN A 68 8.70 5.67 -8.34
CA GLN A 68 9.88 6.13 -9.08
C GLN A 68 9.71 7.55 -9.64
N LYS A 69 8.53 7.85 -10.20
CA LYS A 69 8.21 9.20 -10.71
C LYS A 69 8.22 10.26 -9.60
N ASP A 70 7.92 9.86 -8.37
CA ASP A 70 7.93 10.73 -7.19
C ASP A 70 9.27 10.69 -6.45
N GLU A 71 10.33 10.14 -7.05
CA GLU A 71 11.68 10.01 -6.46
C GLU A 71 11.74 9.10 -5.21
N ARG A 72 10.72 8.26 -5.00
CA ARG A 72 10.58 7.30 -3.88
C ARG A 72 11.03 5.88 -4.26
N VAL A 73 12.11 5.75 -5.05
CA VAL A 73 12.57 4.44 -5.58
C VAL A 73 12.91 3.44 -4.48
N ALA A 74 13.45 3.92 -3.35
CA ALA A 74 13.80 3.08 -2.20
C ALA A 74 12.56 2.44 -1.53
N GLU A 75 11.38 3.00 -1.77
CA GLU A 75 10.12 2.59 -1.14
C GLU A 75 9.30 1.62 -2.02
N ARG A 76 9.89 1.14 -3.12
CA ARG A 76 9.24 0.19 -4.02
C ARG A 76 8.78 -1.07 -3.30
N ILE A 77 7.64 -1.60 -3.72
CA ILE A 77 7.15 -2.91 -3.30
C ILE A 77 8.03 -3.98 -3.96
N ASN A 78 8.64 -4.84 -3.16
CA ASN A 78 9.51 -5.92 -3.61
C ASN A 78 8.73 -7.22 -3.92
N ASN A 79 9.44 -8.26 -4.36
CA ASN A 79 8.85 -9.54 -4.76
C ASN A 79 8.17 -10.31 -3.62
N ASN A 80 8.47 -9.96 -2.37
CA ASN A 80 7.83 -10.54 -1.18
C ASN A 80 6.63 -9.69 -0.71
N PHE A 81 6.23 -8.68 -1.50
CA PHE A 81 5.18 -7.72 -1.17
C PHE A 81 5.46 -6.93 0.11
N PHE A 82 6.73 -6.55 0.32
CA PHE A 82 7.13 -5.59 1.34
C PHE A 82 7.64 -4.30 0.71
N SER A 83 7.48 -3.20 1.43
CA SER A 83 8.20 -1.95 1.17
C SER A 83 8.81 -1.40 2.46
N THR A 84 9.90 -0.66 2.34
CA THR A 84 10.59 -0.04 3.48
C THR A 84 10.53 1.48 3.36
N HIS A 85 10.15 2.13 4.45
CA HIS A 85 9.93 3.57 4.51
C HIS A 85 10.61 4.14 5.74
N ASN A 86 11.77 4.78 5.57
CA ASN A 86 12.55 5.35 6.67
C ASN A 86 12.77 4.35 7.83
N GLY A 87 13.05 3.08 7.51
CA GLY A 87 13.26 2.01 8.49
C GLY A 87 12.02 1.28 8.99
N LYS A 88 10.80 1.75 8.63
CA LYS A 88 9.55 1.02 8.89
C LYS A 88 9.24 0.09 7.72
N GLU A 89 8.94 -1.17 8.01
CA GLU A 89 8.48 -2.12 7.00
C GLU A 89 6.95 -2.08 6.92
N LEU A 90 6.42 -2.09 5.69
CA LEU A 90 4.99 -2.20 5.42
C LEU A 90 4.73 -3.45 4.58
N PHE A 91 3.88 -4.32 5.11
CA PHE A 91 3.41 -5.49 4.37
C PHE A 91 2.23 -5.14 3.47
N HIS A 92 2.22 -5.70 2.27
CA HIS A 92 1.17 -5.52 1.28
C HIS A 92 0.48 -6.86 1.00
N LEU A 93 -0.81 -6.94 1.29
CA LEU A 93 -1.62 -8.11 0.95
C LEU A 93 -2.45 -7.82 -0.29
N PHE A 94 -2.18 -8.49 -1.39
CA PHE A 94 -2.99 -8.36 -2.61
C PHE A 94 -3.98 -9.51 -2.71
N LEU A 95 -5.26 -9.17 -2.85
CA LEU A 95 -6.35 -10.12 -3.02
C LEU A 95 -6.93 -9.95 -4.41
N ASP A 96 -6.92 -11.03 -5.21
CA ASP A 96 -7.34 -11.00 -6.61
C ASP A 96 -8.84 -11.33 -6.74
N PHE A 97 -9.61 -10.36 -7.23
CA PHE A 97 -11.06 -10.46 -7.44
C PHE A 97 -11.44 -10.38 -8.93
N VAL A 98 -10.48 -10.46 -9.86
CA VAL A 98 -10.75 -10.24 -11.30
C VAL A 98 -11.56 -11.38 -11.93
N LYS A 99 -11.53 -12.58 -11.35
CA LYS A 99 -12.20 -13.78 -11.86
C LYS A 99 -13.40 -14.25 -11.03
N LEU A 100 -13.91 -13.40 -10.15
CA LEU A 100 -15.10 -13.70 -9.35
C LEU A 100 -16.40 -13.39 -10.10
#